data_AF-A0A2A2MH73-F1
#
_entry.id   AF-A0A2A2MH73-F1
#
_cell.length_a   1.000
_cell.length_b   1.000
_cell.length_c   1.000
_cell.angle_alpha   90.00
_cell.angle_beta   90.00
_cell.angle_gamma   90.00
#
_symmetry.space_group_name_H-M   'P 1'
#
loop_
_entity.id
_entity.type
_entity.pdbx_description
1 polymer ?
#
loop_
_entity_poly.entity_id
_entity_poly.type
_entity_poly.pdbx_seq_one_letter_code
_entity_poly.pdbx_strand_id
1 'polypeptide(L)'
;MQPAYNVQETLFDENNVCVGTIISVRHVNIITPTSLLTGKINQHAVFQAPSDLFTEKEWEVVYLMQCNLSLKEISGVLKVSVDAINGRLRSCYRKTSVFFD
;
A
#
# COMPACT_ATOMS: atom_id res chain seq x y z
N MET A 1 4.12 2.37 -9.90
CA MET A 1 5.03 1.34 -9.36
C MET A 1 4.19 0.10 -9.10
N GLN A 2 4.58 -1.08 -9.59
CA GLN A 2 3.79 -2.31 -9.37
C GLN A 2 4.03 -2.81 -7.93
N PRO A 3 2.98 -2.99 -7.11
CA PRO A 3 3.16 -3.50 -5.76
C PRO A 3 3.71 -4.92 -5.78
N ALA A 4 4.62 -5.18 -4.87
CA ALA A 4 5.24 -6.45 -4.61
C ALA A 4 5.25 -6.67 -3.10
N TYR A 5 5.19 -7.92 -2.68
CA TYR A 5 5.44 -8.33 -1.31
C TYR A 5 6.72 -9.13 -1.24
N ASN A 6 7.37 -9.12 -0.09
CA ASN A 6 8.57 -9.90 0.14
C ASN A 6 8.41 -10.79 1.38
N VAL A 7 8.98 -11.99 1.29
CA VAL A 7 9.17 -12.90 2.43
C VAL A 7 10.66 -12.87 2.78
N GLN A 8 10.97 -12.71 4.07
CA GLN A 8 12.34 -12.67 4.57
C GLN A 8 12.57 -13.84 5.51
N GLU A 9 13.60 -14.64 5.23
CA GLU A 9 14.00 -15.78 6.03
C GLU A 9 15.48 -15.68 6.39
N THR A 10 15.83 -16.10 7.60
CA THR A 10 17.21 -16.09 8.08
C THR A 10 18.00 -17.23 7.43
N LEU A 11 19.19 -16.92 6.91
CA LEU A 11 20.12 -17.90 6.38
C LEU A 11 21.15 -18.25 7.45
N PHE A 12 21.24 -19.53 7.77
CA PHE A 12 22.22 -20.07 8.72
C PHE A 12 23.27 -20.90 7.98
N ASP A 13 24.51 -20.85 8.45
CA ASP A 13 25.57 -21.75 8.02
C ASP A 13 25.46 -23.13 8.71
N GLU A 14 26.40 -24.01 8.39
CA GLU A 14 26.50 -25.37 8.95
C GLU A 14 26.74 -25.41 10.48
N ASN A 15 27.20 -24.30 11.07
CA ASN A 15 27.40 -24.15 12.51
C ASN A 15 26.21 -23.45 13.19
N ASN A 16 25.09 -23.28 12.47
CA ASN A 16 23.90 -22.57 12.93
C ASN A 16 24.16 -21.09 13.26
N VAL A 17 25.18 -20.48 12.63
CA VAL A 17 25.46 -19.05 12.72
C VAL A 17 24.66 -18.33 11.64
N CYS A 18 23.96 -17.26 12.02
CA CYS A 18 23.25 -16.41 11.06
C CYS A 18 24.27 -15.72 10.13
N VAL A 19 24.21 -16.04 8.83
CA VAL A 19 25.11 -15.48 7.81
C VAL A 19 24.39 -14.54 6.84
N GLY A 20 23.07 -14.38 6.96
CA GLY A 20 22.34 -13.37 6.20
C GLY A 20 20.82 -13.56 6.20
N THR A 21 20.19 -12.94 5.20
CA THR A 21 18.73 -12.99 4.98
C THR A 21 18.46 -13.31 3.51
N ILE A 22 17.63 -14.32 3.27
CA ILE A 22 17.08 -14.61 1.94
C ILE A 22 15.80 -13.80 1.79
N ILE A 23 15.71 -13.02 0.72
CA ILE A 23 14.54 -12.21 0.40
C ILE A 23 13.89 -12.75 -0.88
N SER A 24 12.69 -13.31 -0.76
CA SER A 24 11.87 -13.71 -1.90
C SER A 24 10.86 -12.61 -2.20
N VAL A 25 10.98 -11.94 -3.35
CA VAL A 25 10.07 -10.87 -3.78
C VAL A 25 9.10 -11.41 -4.83
N ARG A 26 7.80 -11.13 -4.65
CA ARG A 26 6.74 -11.55 -5.57
C ARG A 26 5.83 -10.37 -5.89
N HIS A 27 5.43 -10.24 -7.16
CA HIS A 27 4.44 -9.25 -7.55
C HIS A 27 3.07 -9.60 -6.95
N VAL A 28 2.35 -8.57 -6.51
CA VAL A 28 0.96 -8.74 -6.04
C VAL A 28 0.06 -8.88 -7.25
N ASN A 29 -0.55 -10.06 -7.41
CA ASN A 29 -1.65 -10.26 -8.34
C ASN A 29 -2.94 -9.82 -7.65
N ILE A 30 -3.65 -8.83 -8.21
CA ILE A 30 -4.97 -8.45 -7.69
C ILE A 30 -6.02 -9.31 -8.36
N ILE A 31 -6.68 -10.13 -7.55
CA ILE A 31 -7.86 -10.89 -7.94
C ILE A 31 -9.09 -10.06 -7.53
N THR A 32 -9.71 -9.39 -8.49
CA THR A 32 -11.02 -8.73 -8.32
C THR A 32 -12.16 -9.65 -8.75
N PRO A 33 -13.41 -9.43 -8.28
CA PRO A 33 -14.57 -10.16 -8.80
C PRO A 33 -14.67 -10.11 -10.33
N THR A 34 -14.37 -8.95 -10.93
CA THR A 34 -14.31 -8.78 -12.39
C THR A 34 -13.24 -9.67 -13.03
N SER A 35 -12.06 -9.79 -12.43
CA SER A 35 -11.00 -10.66 -12.97
C SER A 35 -11.37 -12.15 -12.94
N LEU A 36 -12.18 -12.58 -11.97
CA LEU A 36 -12.71 -13.94 -11.92
C LEU A 36 -13.77 -14.18 -13.00
N LEU A 37 -14.69 -13.22 -13.19
CA LEU A 37 -15.76 -13.32 -14.19
C LEU A 37 -15.25 -13.25 -15.63
N THR A 38 -14.15 -12.52 -15.86
CA THR A 38 -13.59 -12.30 -17.20
C THR A 38 -12.45 -13.26 -17.55
N GLY A 39 -11.97 -14.07 -16.60
CA GLY A 39 -10.79 -14.93 -16.77
C GLY A 39 -9.48 -14.18 -17.01
N LYS A 40 -9.49 -12.85 -16.86
CA LYS A 40 -8.33 -11.98 -17.05
C LYS A 40 -7.86 -11.50 -15.70
N ILE A 41 -6.80 -12.13 -15.20
CA ILE A 41 -6.08 -11.63 -14.02
C ILE A 41 -5.35 -10.36 -14.44
N ASN A 42 -5.68 -9.24 -13.80
CA ASN A 42 -4.95 -8.00 -14.00
C ASN A 42 -3.55 -8.19 -13.39
N GLN A 43 -2.54 -8.34 -14.24
CA GLN A 43 -1.15 -8.58 -13.83
C GLN A 43 -0.54 -7.39 -13.07
N HIS A 44 -1.16 -6.22 -13.17
CA HIS A 44 -0.73 -5.02 -12.47
C HIS A 44 -1.87 -4.51 -11.61
N ALA A 45 -1.57 -4.27 -10.33
CA ALA A 45 -2.32 -3.31 -9.56
C ALA A 45 -2.07 -1.93 -10.15
N VAL A 46 -2.80 -1.58 -11.22
CA VAL A 46 -2.98 -0.18 -11.52
C VAL A 46 -3.78 0.35 -10.37
N PHE A 47 -3.27 1.39 -9.71
CA PHE A 47 -3.98 2.06 -8.64
C PHE A 47 -5.17 2.78 -9.27
N GLN A 48 -6.25 2.04 -9.53
CA GLN A 48 -7.52 2.62 -9.93
C GLN A 48 -8.21 3.06 -8.65
N ALA A 49 -8.49 4.37 -8.58
CA ALA A 49 -9.32 4.91 -7.53
C ALA A 49 -10.62 4.09 -7.45
N PRO A 50 -10.98 3.54 -6.28
CA PRO A 50 -12.19 2.72 -6.16
C PRO A 50 -13.48 3.54 -6.34
N SER A 51 -13.39 4.88 -6.28
CA SER A 51 -14.43 5.82 -6.65
C SER A 51 -13.88 7.24 -6.84
N ASP A 52 -14.69 8.14 -7.38
CA ASP A 52 -14.37 9.57 -7.56
C ASP A 52 -14.53 10.41 -6.28
N LEU A 53 -14.84 9.76 -5.14
CA LEU A 53 -15.03 10.45 -3.86
C LEU A 53 -13.75 11.20 -3.43
N PHE A 54 -12.60 10.54 -3.59
CA PHE A 54 -11.30 11.10 -3.29
C PHE A 54 -10.48 11.33 -4.57
N THR A 55 -9.61 12.33 -4.51
CA THR A 55 -8.57 12.54 -5.52
C THR A 55 -7.55 11.41 -5.45
N GLU A 56 -6.79 11.20 -6.52
CA GLU A 56 -5.71 10.20 -6.54
C GLU A 56 -4.73 10.36 -5.36
N LYS A 57 -4.39 11.61 -5.00
CA LYS A 57 -3.47 11.92 -3.89
C LYS A 57 -4.05 11.64 -2.51
N GLU A 58 -5.35 11.74 -2.35
CA GLU A 58 -6.06 11.35 -1.14
C GLU A 58 -6.17 9.82 -1.05
N TRP A 59 -6.47 9.16 -2.16
CA TRP A 59 -6.51 7.69 -2.24
C TRP A 59 -5.16 7.03 -1.96
N GLU A 60 -4.06 7.62 -2.44
CA GLU A 60 -2.69 7.19 -2.09
C GLU A 60 -2.51 7.11 -0.57
N VAL A 61 -2.97 8.13 0.17
CA VAL A 61 -2.86 8.18 1.63
C VAL A 61 -3.76 7.13 2.29
N VAL A 62 -5.03 7.03 1.87
CA VAL A 62 -5.99 6.05 2.42
C VAL A 62 -5.48 4.62 2.25
N TYR A 63 -4.94 4.28 1.08
CA TYR A 63 -4.39 2.95 0.83
C TYR A 63 -3.18 2.62 1.69
N LEU A 64 -2.25 3.56 1.85
CA LEU A 64 -1.07 3.31 2.67
C LEU A 64 -1.43 3.19 4.16
N MET A 65 -2.45 3.91 4.64
CA MET A 65 -3.01 3.69 5.97
C MET A 65 -3.65 2.31 6.11
N GLN A 66 -4.39 1.83 5.09
CA GLN A 66 -4.95 0.47 5.07
C GLN A 66 -3.85 -0.61 5.11
N CYS A 67 -2.65 -0.30 4.62
CA CYS A 67 -1.46 -1.14 4.75
C CYS A 67 -0.77 -1.05 6.12
N ASN A 68 -1.37 -0.36 7.10
CA ASN A 68 -0.86 -0.12 8.45
C ASN A 68 0.46 0.69 8.52
N LEU A 69 0.74 1.54 7.51
CA LEU A 69 1.90 2.44 7.60
C LEU A 69 1.58 3.64 8.50
N SER A 70 2.55 4.05 9.31
CA SER A 70 2.51 5.31 10.06
C SER A 70 2.60 6.52 9.14
N LEU A 71 2.13 7.69 9.59
CA LEU A 71 2.22 8.94 8.82
C LEU A 71 3.67 9.28 8.41
N LYS A 72 4.65 8.88 9.23
CA LYS A 72 6.09 9.08 8.93
C LYS A 72 6.56 8.17 7.79
N GLU A 73 6.13 6.91 7.77
CA GLU A 73 6.43 5.99 6.67
C GLU A 73 5.74 6.43 5.38
N ILE A 74 4.48 6.85 5.46
CA ILE A 74 3.72 7.40 4.32
C ILE A 74 4.41 8.64 3.75
N SER A 75 4.92 9.53 4.61
CA SER A 75 5.73 10.70 4.21
C SER A 75 6.96 10.29 3.40
N GLY A 76 7.66 9.23 3.84
CA GLY A 76 8.80 8.66 3.11
C GLY A 76 8.40 8.08 1.76
N VAL A 77 7.32 7.29 1.70
CA VAL A 77 6.83 6.64 0.46
C VAL A 77 6.38 7.68 -0.57
N LEU A 78 5.60 8.68 -0.16
CA LEU A 78 5.02 9.68 -1.04
C LEU A 78 5.94 10.89 -1.30
N LYS A 79 7.06 11.00 -0.57
CA LYS A 79 8.01 12.13 -0.62
C LYS A 79 7.33 13.48 -0.38
N VAL A 80 6.42 13.55 0.60
CA VAL A 80 5.71 14.77 1.01
C VAL A 80 5.75 14.91 2.53
N SER A 81 5.56 16.13 3.05
CA SER A 81 5.56 16.35 4.50
C SER A 81 4.38 15.66 5.19
N VAL A 82 4.53 15.37 6.49
CA VAL A 82 3.44 14.87 7.35
C VAL A 82 2.27 15.85 7.36
N ASP A 83 2.53 17.16 7.30
CA ASP A 83 1.47 18.18 7.23
C ASP A 83 0.66 18.10 5.93
N ALA A 84 1.32 17.80 4.79
CA ALA A 84 0.63 17.59 3.53
C ALA A 84 -0.27 16.34 3.60
N ILE A 85 0.17 15.28 4.27
CA ILE A 85 -0.62 14.07 4.51
C ILE A 85 -1.83 14.40 5.40
N ASN A 86 -1.62 15.11 6.52
CA ASN A 86 -2.70 15.55 7.40
C ASN A 86 -3.71 16.45 6.68
N GLY A 87 -3.25 17.31 5.76
CA GLY A 87 -4.12 18.12 4.91
C GLY A 87 -5.03 17.26 4.01
N ARG A 88 -4.45 16.23 3.37
CA ARG A 88 -5.21 15.25 2.56
C ARG A 88 -6.21 14.49 3.42
N LEU A 89 -5.81 14.01 4.60
CA LEU A 89 -6.70 13.31 5.54
C LEU A 89 -7.88 14.17 5.98
N ARG A 90 -7.64 15.43 6.38
CA ARG A 90 -8.71 16.37 6.71
C ARG A 90 -9.71 16.55 5.56
N SER A 91 -9.21 16.61 4.33
CA SER A 91 -10.06 16.67 3.14
C SER A 91 -10.88 15.40 2.96
N CYS A 92 -10.29 14.20 3.16
CA CYS A 92 -11.01 12.93 3.16
C CYS A 92 -12.14 12.90 4.19
N TYR A 93 -11.85 13.22 5.45
CA TYR A 93 -12.83 13.21 6.54
C TYR A 93 -14.02 14.15 6.26
N ARG A 94 -13.74 15.35 5.73
CA ARG A 94 -14.78 16.30 5.31
C ARG A 94 -15.68 15.72 4.21
N LYS A 95 -15.11 14.99 3.26
CA LYS A 95 -15.84 14.38 2.13
C LYS A 95 -16.69 13.18 2.54
N THR A 96 -16.29 12.46 3.58
CA THR A 96 -17.06 11.32 4.11
C THR A 96 -18.08 11.73 5.17
N SER A 97 -18.16 13.02 5.52
CA SER A 97 -18.98 13.53 6.62
C SER A 97 -18.70 12.82 7.96
N VAL A 98 -17.50 12.26 8.11
CA VAL A 98 -17.04 11.65 9.37
C VAL A 98 -16.45 12.78 10.20
N PHE A 99 -17.28 13.34 11.09
CA PHE A 99 -16.82 14.27 12.13
C PHE A 99 -16.37 13.45 13.35
N PHE A 100 -15.17 13.73 13.85
CA PHE A 100 -14.80 13.37 15.22
C PHE A 100 -15.21 14.56 16.09
N ASP A 101 -16.25 14.37 16.92
CA ASP A 101 -16.50 15.19 18.11
C ASP A 101 -15.60 14.72 19.27
#